data_AF-A0A2U1Y583-F1
#
_entry.id   AF-A0A2U1Y583-F1
#
_cell.length_a   1.000
_cell.length_b   1.000
_cell.length_c   1.000
_cell.angle_alpha   90.00
_cell.angle_beta   90.00
_cell.angle_gamma   90.00
#
_symmetry.space_group_name_H-M   'P 1'
#
loop_
_entity.id
_entity.type
_entity.pdbx_description
1 polymer ?
#
loop_
_entity_poly.entity_id
_entity_poly.type
_entity_poly.pdbx_seq_one_letter_code
_entity_poly.pdbx_strand_id
1 'polypeptide(L)'
;MPALAPDADWGWLRRTAGRLKRGAVNQKPIAPRIRNAADLYQRALSALAGIDDKPEARPFAHATAFRDALMIALTVARPIRRRTLASLRVGQHLRPTSNGFLIQLELDDLKCSGPMSFPLPPSSVPHMARYLDQLRPRLLQGHAHDGLWITARGCR
;
A
#
# COMPACT_ATOMS: atom_id res chain seq x y z
N MET A 1 -13.43 -20.52 -16.58
CA MET A 1 -12.48 -19.90 -17.54
C MET A 1 -12.55 -20.71 -18.81
N PRO A 2 -12.94 -20.15 -19.97
CA PRO A 2 -12.89 -20.90 -21.22
C PRO A 2 -11.42 -21.10 -21.60
N ALA A 3 -11.02 -22.33 -21.87
CA ALA A 3 -9.70 -22.62 -22.38
C ALA A 3 -9.59 -22.06 -23.81
N LEU A 4 -8.44 -21.48 -24.16
CA LEU A 4 -8.10 -21.20 -25.56
C LEU A 4 -8.15 -22.56 -26.30
N ALA A 5 -8.94 -22.70 -27.36
CA ALA A 5 -9.17 -23.97 -28.09
C ALA A 5 -9.61 -25.15 -27.17
N PRO A 6 -10.91 -25.25 -26.82
CA PRO A 6 -11.42 -26.26 -25.90
C PRO A 6 -11.26 -27.70 -26.42
N ASP A 7 -11.21 -27.88 -27.74
CA ASP A 7 -11.11 -29.20 -28.38
C ASP A 7 -9.66 -29.69 -28.53
N ALA A 8 -8.67 -28.89 -28.15
CA ALA A 8 -7.27 -29.27 -28.22
C ALA A 8 -6.81 -30.03 -26.96
N ASP A 9 -6.03 -31.10 -27.14
CA ASP A 9 -5.42 -31.81 -26.00
C ASP A 9 -4.29 -30.98 -25.37
N TRP A 10 -4.60 -30.26 -24.29
CA TRP A 10 -3.63 -29.50 -23.48
C TRP A 10 -2.83 -30.37 -22.50
N GLY A 11 -3.03 -31.69 -22.52
CA GLY A 11 -2.34 -32.64 -21.65
C GLY A 11 -0.82 -32.60 -21.82
N TRP A 12 -0.32 -32.41 -23.05
CA TRP A 12 1.12 -32.31 -23.31
C TRP A 12 1.74 -31.09 -22.61
N LEU A 13 1.08 -29.93 -22.67
CA LEU A 13 1.58 -28.70 -22.06
C LEU A 13 1.63 -28.84 -20.53
N ARG A 14 0.59 -29.47 -19.95
CA ARG A 14 0.52 -29.74 -18.51
C ARG A 14 1.63 -30.69 -18.06
N ARG A 15 1.93 -31.74 -18.85
CA ARG A 15 3.03 -32.69 -18.59
C ARG A 15 4.39 -31.99 -18.66
N THR A 16 4.63 -31.18 -19.69
CA THR A 16 5.88 -30.42 -19.88
C THR A 16 6.09 -29.39 -18.77
N ALA A 17 5.06 -28.60 -18.45
CA ALA A 17 5.09 -27.64 -17.36
C ALA A 17 5.34 -28.33 -15.99
N GLY A 18 4.73 -29.50 -15.77
CA GLY A 18 4.96 -30.31 -14.58
C GLY A 18 6.41 -30.81 -14.48
N ARG A 19 7.02 -31.22 -15.60
CA ARG A 19 8.43 -31.64 -15.65
C ARG A 19 9.36 -30.47 -15.32
N LEU A 20 9.11 -29.30 -15.91
CA LEU A 20 9.87 -28.07 -15.63
C LEU A 20 9.73 -27.64 -14.16
N LYS A 21 8.53 -27.66 -13.59
CA LYS A 21 8.30 -27.34 -12.17
C LYS A 21 9.04 -28.30 -11.22
N ARG A 22 9.07 -29.60 -11.53
CA ARG A 22 9.80 -30.59 -10.71
C ARG A 22 11.31 -30.41 -10.79
N GLY A 23 11.84 -29.99 -11.94
CA GLY A 23 13.25 -29.67 -12.12
C GLY A 23 13.65 -28.27 -11.64
N ALA A 24 12.69 -27.42 -11.30
CA ALA A 24 12.95 -26.08 -10.81
C ALA A 24 13.42 -26.13 -9.36
N VAL A 25 14.71 -25.94 -9.15
CA VAL A 25 15.25 -25.61 -7.82
C VAL A 25 14.94 -24.14 -7.56
N ASN A 26 14.30 -23.82 -6.45
CA ASN A 26 14.18 -22.42 -5.99
C ASN A 26 15.60 -21.88 -5.76
N GLN A 27 16.16 -21.19 -6.75
CA GLN A 27 17.57 -20.76 -6.75
C GLN A 27 17.88 -19.75 -5.62
N LYS A 28 16.87 -19.18 -4.97
CA LYS A 28 17.04 -18.24 -3.86
C LYS A 28 15.98 -18.50 -2.79
N PRO A 29 16.33 -19.05 -1.62
CA PRO A 29 15.41 -19.08 -0.50
C PRO A 29 15.11 -17.62 -0.10
N ILE A 30 13.86 -17.19 -0.30
CA ILE A 30 13.38 -15.83 0.04
C ILE A 30 13.22 -15.71 1.56
N ALA A 31 12.80 -16.78 2.23
CA ALA A 31 12.51 -16.85 3.66
C ALA A 31 13.56 -16.19 4.58
N PRO A 32 14.89 -16.47 4.46
CA PRO A 32 15.89 -15.85 5.33
C PRO A 32 16.07 -14.33 5.13
N ARG A 33 15.49 -13.74 4.09
CA ARG A 33 15.52 -12.28 3.84
C ARG A 33 14.23 -11.58 4.28
N ILE A 34 13.19 -12.31 4.67
CA ILE A 34 11.93 -11.74 5.12
C ILE A 34 12.08 -11.31 6.58
N ARG A 35 12.05 -10.00 6.82
CA ARG A 35 11.99 -9.47 8.19
C ARG A 35 10.57 -9.60 8.74
N ASN A 36 10.46 -9.72 10.07
CA ASN A 36 9.18 -9.74 10.76
C ASN A 36 8.38 -8.45 10.44
N ALA A 37 7.10 -8.61 10.10
CA ALA A 37 6.23 -7.48 9.75
C ALA A 37 6.05 -6.51 10.93
N ALA A 38 6.01 -7.00 12.17
CA ALA A 38 5.94 -6.15 13.36
C ALA A 38 7.20 -5.28 13.49
N ASP A 39 8.40 -5.86 13.30
CA ASP A 39 9.66 -5.09 13.34
C ASP A 39 9.72 -4.03 12.24
N LEU A 40 9.27 -4.38 11.03
CA LEU A 40 9.18 -3.44 9.91
C LEU A 40 8.19 -2.30 10.21
N TYR A 41 7.07 -2.62 10.84
CA TYR A 41 6.05 -1.65 11.20
C TYR A 41 6.57 -0.68 12.27
N GLN A 42 7.20 -1.20 13.32
CA GLN A 42 7.82 -0.37 14.36
C GLN A 42 8.90 0.54 13.80
N ARG A 43 9.75 0.02 12.90
CA ARG A 43 10.75 0.85 12.21
C ARG A 43 10.13 1.95 11.35
N ALA A 44 9.01 1.69 10.70
CA ALA A 44 8.28 2.70 9.93
C ALA A 44 7.70 3.79 10.84
N LEU A 45 7.15 3.43 12.00
CA LEU A 45 6.69 4.39 13.01
C LEU A 45 7.85 5.22 13.59
N SER A 46 8.99 4.60 13.92
CA SER A 46 10.18 5.33 14.36
C SER A 46 10.71 6.27 13.27
N ALA A 47 10.62 5.89 12.00
CA ALA A 47 11.00 6.75 10.89
C ALA A 47 10.07 7.98 10.76
N LEU A 48 8.75 7.80 10.97
CA LEU A 48 7.80 8.92 11.02
C LEU A 48 8.14 9.89 12.14
N ALA A 49 8.35 9.38 13.36
CA ALA A 49 8.73 10.20 14.52
C ALA A 49 10.05 10.96 14.27
N GLY A 50 11.08 10.27 13.76
CA GLY A 50 12.37 10.91 13.44
C GLY A 50 12.34 11.88 12.26
N ILE A 51 11.28 11.89 11.45
CA ILE A 51 11.02 12.95 10.46
C ILE A 51 10.44 14.17 11.18
N ASP A 52 9.46 13.97 12.06
CA ASP A 52 8.81 15.03 12.83
C ASP A 52 9.77 15.77 13.77
N ASP A 53 10.74 15.07 14.36
CA ASP A 53 11.74 15.68 15.26
C ASP A 53 12.74 16.61 14.54
N LYS A 54 12.79 16.58 13.21
CA LYS A 54 13.75 17.37 12.43
C LYS A 54 13.17 18.74 12.07
N PRO A 55 13.97 19.81 12.17
CA PRO A 55 13.57 21.12 11.68
C PRO A 55 13.12 21.05 10.21
N GLU A 56 11.95 21.64 9.92
CA GLU A 56 11.34 21.63 8.58
C GLU A 56 12.00 22.63 7.61
N ALA A 57 13.32 22.54 7.42
CA ALA A 57 14.06 23.45 6.52
C ALA A 57 13.59 23.40 5.05
N ARG A 58 12.94 22.30 4.66
CA ARG A 58 12.34 22.10 3.33
C ARG A 58 10.94 21.49 3.47
N PRO A 59 9.88 22.31 3.65
CA PRO A 59 8.54 21.83 3.99
C PRO A 59 7.97 20.80 3.02
N PHE A 60 8.20 21.00 1.71
CA PHE A 60 7.71 20.08 0.68
C PHE A 60 8.44 18.72 0.71
N ALA A 61 9.76 18.74 0.90
CA ALA A 61 10.55 17.52 1.01
C ALA A 61 10.23 16.76 2.31
N HIS A 62 10.00 17.49 3.41
CA HIS A 62 9.54 16.92 4.68
C HIS A 62 8.18 16.23 4.51
N ALA A 63 7.18 16.91 3.95
CA ALA A 63 5.85 16.33 3.71
C ALA A 63 5.91 15.11 2.78
N THR A 64 6.80 15.13 1.78
CA THR A 64 7.02 13.99 0.87
C THR A 64 7.63 12.79 1.60
N ALA A 65 8.66 13.01 2.42
CA ALA A 65 9.30 11.95 3.19
C ALA A 65 8.33 11.34 4.21
N PHE A 66 7.54 12.18 4.89
CA PHE A 66 6.51 11.73 5.82
C PHE A 66 5.44 10.88 5.12
N ARG A 67 4.93 11.34 3.96
CA ARG A 67 3.99 10.58 3.13
C ARG A 67 4.53 9.19 2.82
N ASP A 68 5.78 9.10 2.34
CA ASP A 68 6.38 7.84 1.94
C ASP A 68 6.58 6.88 3.12
N ALA A 69 7.01 7.40 4.28
CA ALA A 69 7.11 6.62 5.51
C ALA A 69 5.75 6.10 5.98
N LEU A 70 4.69 6.93 5.89
CA LEU A 70 3.33 6.53 6.24
C LEU A 70 2.76 5.48 5.28
N MET A 71 3.03 5.60 3.98
CA MET A 71 2.67 4.59 2.99
C MET A 71 3.34 3.23 3.30
N ILE A 72 4.61 3.24 3.71
CA ILE A 72 5.33 2.03 4.13
C ILE A 72 4.68 1.44 5.39
N ALA A 73 4.45 2.25 6.42
CA ALA A 73 3.81 1.80 7.66
C ALA A 73 2.45 1.13 7.38
N LEU A 74 1.63 1.76 6.53
CA LEU A 74 0.33 1.22 6.16
C LEU A 74 0.45 -0.09 5.38
N THR A 75 1.37 -0.19 4.41
CA THR A 75 1.57 -1.40 3.61
C THR A 75 2.04 -2.58 4.45
N VAL A 76 2.90 -2.33 5.44
CA VAL A 76 3.39 -3.36 6.36
C VAL A 76 2.27 -3.84 7.27
N ALA A 77 1.48 -2.93 7.83
CA ALA A 77 0.38 -3.28 8.73
C ALA A 77 -0.83 -3.91 8.01
N ARG A 78 -1.10 -3.45 6.78
CA ARG A 78 -2.24 -3.83 5.95
C ARG A 78 -1.75 -4.10 4.53
N PRO A 79 -1.37 -5.35 4.21
CA PRO A 79 -0.82 -5.69 2.90
C PRO A 79 -1.83 -5.52 1.77
N ILE A 80 -1.89 -4.31 1.20
CA ILE A 80 -2.65 -4.02 -0.01
C ILE A 80 -1.71 -3.86 -1.20
N ARG A 81 -2.23 -4.12 -2.40
CA ARG A 81 -1.42 -4.04 -3.62
C ARG A 81 -0.96 -2.61 -3.83
N ARG A 82 0.28 -2.45 -4.29
CA ARG A 82 0.87 -1.12 -4.55
C ARG A 82 -0.01 -0.21 -5.40
N ARG A 83 -0.68 -0.76 -6.44
CA ARG A 83 -1.61 0.00 -7.27
C ARG A 83 -2.84 0.46 -6.47
N THR A 84 -3.48 -0.43 -5.74
CA THR A 84 -4.64 -0.11 -4.89
C THR A 84 -4.29 0.90 -3.79
N LEU A 85 -3.11 0.76 -3.18
CA LEU A 85 -2.59 1.75 -2.22
C LEU A 85 -2.47 3.13 -2.86
N ALA A 86 -1.85 3.21 -4.03
CA ALA A 86 -1.65 4.48 -4.74
C ALA A 86 -2.96 5.15 -5.18
N SER A 87 -4.01 4.36 -5.47
CA SER A 87 -5.33 4.85 -5.90
C SER A 87 -6.30 5.15 -4.74
N LEU A 88 -5.86 5.08 -3.49
CA LEU A 88 -6.72 5.44 -2.35
C LEU A 88 -7.18 6.90 -2.47
N ARG A 89 -8.44 7.16 -2.14
CA ARG A 89 -9.07 8.49 -2.21
C ARG A 89 -9.66 8.86 -0.85
N VAL A 90 -9.42 10.09 -0.41
CA VAL A 90 -10.01 10.67 0.79
C VAL A 90 -11.52 10.76 0.60
N GLY A 91 -12.29 10.34 1.60
CA GLY A 91 -13.75 10.43 1.53
C GLY A 91 -14.40 9.42 0.59
N GLN A 92 -13.64 8.54 -0.06
CA GLN A 92 -14.17 7.35 -0.72
C GLN A 92 -13.60 6.10 -0.06
N HIS A 93 -12.28 5.90 -0.18
CA HIS A 93 -11.59 4.72 0.32
C HIS A 93 -11.15 4.89 1.78
N LEU A 94 -10.74 6.09 2.19
CA LEU A 94 -10.41 6.40 3.58
C LEU A 94 -11.57 7.15 4.23
N ARG A 95 -12.20 6.54 5.24
CA ARG A 95 -13.33 7.10 5.98
C ARG A 95 -12.94 7.35 7.44
N PRO A 96 -13.21 8.54 7.99
CA PRO A 96 -13.03 8.77 9.43
C PRO A 96 -14.05 7.94 10.21
N THR A 97 -13.64 7.50 11.40
CA THR A 97 -14.49 6.82 12.40
C THR A 97 -14.28 7.48 13.76
N SER A 98 -15.07 7.11 14.77
CA SER A 98 -14.90 7.64 16.14
C SER A 98 -13.51 7.39 16.72
N ASN A 99 -12.84 6.30 16.30
CA ASN A 99 -11.57 5.85 16.86
C ASN A 99 -10.40 5.90 15.86
N GLY A 100 -10.56 6.61 14.74
CA GLY A 100 -9.52 6.77 13.73
C GLY A 100 -10.05 6.69 12.30
N PHE A 101 -9.56 5.72 11.53
CA PHE A 101 -9.88 5.61 10.10
C PHE A 101 -10.16 4.17 9.69
N LEU A 102 -11.09 4.03 8.75
CA LEU A 102 -11.42 2.79 8.06
C LEU A 102 -11.00 2.90 6.60
N ILE A 103 -10.26 1.90 6.10
CA ILE A 103 -10.05 1.73 4.66
C ILE A 103 -11.11 0.78 4.14
N GLN A 104 -11.89 1.25 3.17
CA GLN A 104 -12.90 0.47 2.46
C GLN A 104 -12.53 0.40 0.98
N LEU A 105 -12.44 -0.82 0.46
CA LEU A 105 -12.09 -1.13 -0.91
C LEU A 105 -13.24 -1.92 -1.53
N GLU A 106 -13.72 -1.46 -2.67
CA GLU A 106 -14.82 -2.11 -3.39
C GLU A 106 -14.31 -3.17 -4.37
N LEU A 107 -15.23 -3.92 -4.98
CA LEU A 107 -14.91 -4.95 -5.96
C LEU A 107 -14.04 -4.44 -7.10
N ASP A 108 -14.28 -3.22 -7.59
CA ASP A 108 -13.51 -2.62 -8.69
C ASP A 108 -12.07 -2.25 -8.30
N ASP A 109 -11.80 -2.10 -6.99
CA ASP A 109 -10.47 -1.80 -6.45
C ASP A 109 -9.60 -3.06 -6.28
N LEU A 110 -10.22 -4.24 -6.37
CA LEU A 110 -9.66 -5.52 -5.99
C LEU A 110 -9.67 -6.50 -7.16
N LYS A 111 -8.57 -7.23 -7.36
CA LYS A 111 -8.54 -8.35 -8.33
C LYS A 111 -9.18 -9.63 -7.76
N CYS A 112 -9.51 -9.65 -6.48
CA CYS A 112 -10.15 -10.78 -5.81
C CYS A 112 -11.63 -10.46 -5.60
N SER A 113 -12.48 -11.49 -5.61
CA SER A 113 -13.93 -11.39 -5.77
C SER A 113 -14.72 -10.93 -4.53
N GLY A 114 -14.21 -9.98 -3.74
CA GLY A 114 -14.97 -9.47 -2.60
C GLY A 114 -14.45 -8.14 -2.05
N PRO A 115 -15.35 -7.26 -1.57
CA PRO A 115 -14.97 -6.00 -0.92
C PRO A 115 -14.15 -6.27 0.34
N MET A 116 -13.26 -5.35 0.68
CA MET A 116 -12.38 -5.45 1.85
C MET A 116 -12.44 -4.18 2.67
N SER A 117 -12.64 -4.34 3.98
CA SER A 117 -12.65 -3.22 4.91
C SER A 117 -11.78 -3.55 6.12
N PHE A 118 -10.92 -2.61 6.53
CA PHE A 118 -10.07 -2.77 7.70
C PHE A 118 -9.74 -1.43 8.36
N PRO A 119 -9.69 -1.38 9.70
CA PRO A 119 -9.28 -0.19 10.42
C PRO A 119 -7.76 0.00 10.32
N LEU A 120 -7.33 1.26 10.34
CA LEU A 120 -5.94 1.60 10.60
C LEU A 120 -5.54 1.14 12.01
N PRO A 121 -4.31 0.61 12.20
CA PRO A 121 -3.81 0.35 13.54
C PRO A 121 -3.80 1.64 14.38
N PRO A 122 -4.15 1.59 15.68
CA PRO A 122 -4.24 2.79 16.53
C PRO A 122 -2.96 3.64 16.52
N SER A 123 -1.79 3.02 16.49
CA SER A 123 -0.50 3.72 16.44
C SER A 123 -0.25 4.50 15.14
N SER A 124 -0.96 4.20 14.05
CA SER A 124 -0.86 4.95 12.78
C SER A 124 -1.87 6.09 12.67
N VAL A 125 -2.91 6.11 13.51
CA VAL A 125 -4.00 7.10 13.45
C VAL A 125 -3.48 8.54 13.62
N PRO A 126 -2.62 8.87 14.61
CA PRO A 126 -2.10 10.23 14.77
C PRO A 126 -1.29 10.69 13.55
N HIS A 127 -0.50 9.80 12.96
CA HIS A 127 0.29 10.10 11.77
C HIS A 127 -0.59 10.32 10.53
N MET A 128 -1.67 9.54 10.38
CA MET A 128 -2.65 9.74 9.31
C MET A 128 -3.38 11.08 9.45
N ALA A 129 -3.82 11.43 10.66
CA ALA A 129 -4.47 12.72 10.92
C ALA A 129 -3.53 13.89 10.60
N ARG A 130 -2.29 13.86 11.12
CA ARG A 130 -1.26 14.88 10.80
C ARG A 130 -1.01 14.98 9.29
N TYR A 131 -0.93 13.85 8.60
CA TYR A 131 -0.76 13.85 7.15
C TYR A 131 -1.94 14.57 6.47
N LEU A 132 -3.18 14.20 6.79
CA LEU A 132 -4.38 14.78 6.18
C LEU A 132 -4.53 16.28 6.48
N ASP A 133 -4.28 16.69 7.72
CA ASP A 133 -4.58 18.04 8.19
C ASP A 133 -3.47 19.06 7.91
N GLN A 134 -2.21 18.62 7.93
CA GLN A 134 -1.06 19.53 7.90
C GLN A 134 -0.17 19.35 6.67
N LEU A 135 0.12 18.11 6.29
CA LEU A 135 1.15 17.83 5.28
C LEU A 135 0.56 17.70 3.86
N ARG A 136 -0.59 17.05 3.73
CA ARG A 136 -1.30 16.88 2.46
C ARG A 136 -1.71 18.23 1.85
N PRO A 137 -2.24 19.22 2.60
CA PRO A 137 -2.53 20.54 2.04
C PRO A 137 -1.28 21.24 1.48
N ARG A 138 -0.11 21.09 2.13
CA ARG A 138 1.17 21.64 1.65
C ARG A 138 1.61 20.99 0.33
N LEU A 139 1.37 19.69 0.17
CA LEU A 139 1.65 18.96 -1.06
C LEU A 139 0.69 19.35 -2.20
N LEU A 140 -0.56 19.68 -1.87
CA LEU A 140 -1.56 20.12 -2.84
C LEU A 140 -1.30 21.53 -3.39
N GLN A 141 -0.60 22.38 -2.62
CA GLN A 141 -0.30 23.76 -3.03
C GLN A 141 -1.56 24.53 -3.49
N GLY A 142 -2.70 24.32 -2.83
CA GLY A 142 -3.98 24.96 -3.17
C GLY A 142 -4.81 24.27 -4.25
N HIS A 143 -4.31 23.20 -4.88
CA HIS A 143 -5.09 22.44 -5.86
C HIS A 143 -6.09 21.49 -5.17
N ALA A 144 -7.28 21.35 -5.75
CA ALA A 144 -8.26 20.37 -5.29
C ALA A 144 -7.98 19.01 -5.94
N HIS A 145 -7.73 17.99 -5.11
CA HIS A 145 -7.58 16.60 -5.54
C HIS A 145 -8.08 15.68 -4.41
N ASP A 146 -8.68 14.55 -4.75
CA ASP A 146 -9.27 13.60 -3.79
C ASP A 146 -8.32 12.44 -3.41
N GLY A 147 -7.32 12.14 -4.25
CA GLY A 147 -6.27 11.16 -3.98
C GLY A 147 -5.65 11.32 -2.59
N LEU A 148 -5.56 10.21 -1.85
CA LEU A 148 -4.98 10.18 -0.51
C LEU A 148 -3.50 10.58 -0.58
N TRP A 149 -2.74 9.98 -1.49
CA TRP A 149 -1.30 10.20 -1.62
C TRP A 149 -0.98 11.20 -2.72
N ILE A 150 -0.60 12.41 -2.33
CA ILE A 150 -0.25 13.48 -3.28
C ILE A 150 1.22 13.39 -3.67
N THR A 151 1.51 13.33 -4.98
CA THR A 151 2.89 13.34 -5.50
C THR A 151 3.22 14.68 -6.16
N ALA A 152 4.52 15.00 -6.24
CA ALA A 152 5.02 16.24 -6.85
C ALA A 152 4.70 16.40 -8.35
N ARG A 153 4.19 15.35 -9.02
CA ARG A 153 3.82 15.39 -10.44
C ARG A 153 2.30 15.33 -10.67
N GLY A 154 1.49 15.50 -9.63
CA GLY A 154 0.07 15.14 -9.66
C GLY A 154 -0.12 13.62 -9.58
N CYS A 155 -1.28 13.17 -9.11
CA CYS A 155 -1.58 11.74 -9.03
C CYS A 155 -1.77 11.17 -10.46
N ARG A 156 -1.26 9.95 -10.68
CA ARG A 156 -1.64 9.09 -11.81
C ARG A 156 -2.60 8.03 -11.32
#